data_AF-A0A521ZJ10-F1
#
_entry.id   AF-A0A521ZJ10-F1
#
_cell.length_a   1.000
_cell.length_b   1.000
_cell.length_c   1.000
_cell.angle_alpha   90.00
_cell.angle_beta   90.00
_cell.angle_gamma   90.00
#
_symmetry.space_group_name_H-M   'P 1'
#
loop_
_entity.id
_entity.type
_entity.pdbx_description
1 polymer ?
#
loop_
_entity_poly.entity_id
_entity_poly.type
_entity_poly.pdbx_seq_one_letter_code
_entity_poly.pdbx_strand_id
1 'polypeptide(L)'
;TLWADVQYAYAGMTIGASLSGGKGNDALNGNVGNDTLDGGDGNDTLHGGQGDDQLLGGKGNDTYLFGRGDGIDTVIDSDSTWLNSDVLKLSDITSKQLWFSQSGNDLHIDVIGTRDEVVVQNWYADKNARVERIVASDGKTLTAAKVQNLVNAMSSFAPPAQGQTNLPSDTPASVTKVIASSWV
;
A
#
# COMPACT_ATOMS: atom_id res chain seq x y z
N THR A 1 -9.49 41.00 -0.71
CA THR A 1 -9.24 39.89 -1.65
C THR A 1 -8.18 39.01 -1.01
N LEU A 2 -8.50 38.21 0.01
CA LEU A 2 -9.09 36.86 -0.09
C LEU A 2 -8.34 35.99 -1.11
N TRP A 3 -7.17 35.50 -0.70
CA TRP A 3 -6.61 34.28 -1.25
C TRP A 3 -6.93 33.19 -0.24
N ALA A 4 -7.90 32.36 -0.61
CA ALA A 4 -8.36 31.23 0.16
C ALA A 4 -7.25 30.17 0.27
N ASP A 5 -7.20 29.57 1.46
CA ASP A 5 -6.66 28.29 1.87
C ASP A 5 -6.30 27.32 0.72
N VAL A 6 -5.01 27.30 0.39
CA VAL A 6 -4.37 26.06 -0.04
C VAL A 6 -3.12 25.89 0.81
N GLN A 7 -3.21 25.03 1.81
CA GLN A 7 -2.08 24.66 2.65
C GLN A 7 -1.18 23.71 1.85
N TYR A 8 -0.38 24.26 0.94
CA TYR A 8 0.71 23.52 0.32
C TYR A 8 1.82 23.36 1.36
N ALA A 9 1.83 22.24 2.07
CA ALA A 9 2.98 21.83 2.87
C ALA A 9 4.14 21.42 1.93
N TYR A 10 4.95 22.39 1.50
CA TYR A 10 6.18 22.10 0.75
C TYR A 10 7.31 21.78 1.73
N ALA A 11 7.56 20.49 2.00
CA ALA A 11 8.77 20.03 2.67
C ALA A 11 9.90 19.84 1.65
N GLY A 12 10.95 20.66 1.75
CA GLY A 12 12.19 20.47 1.00
C GLY A 12 13.24 19.73 1.84
N MET A 13 13.64 18.56 1.35
CA MET A 13 14.93 17.86 1.53
C MET A 13 15.23 17.08 2.85
N THR A 14 15.22 15.74 2.71
CA THR A 14 15.96 14.69 3.47
C THR A 14 15.64 14.47 4.94
N ILE A 15 14.86 15.33 5.58
CA ILE A 15 14.33 15.09 6.93
C ILE A 15 12.87 14.70 6.84
N GLY A 16 12.48 13.67 7.59
CA GLY A 16 11.09 13.27 7.72
C GLY A 16 10.21 14.40 8.23
N ALA A 17 9.04 14.53 7.63
CA ALA A 17 7.97 15.46 7.96
C ALA A 17 6.86 14.75 8.73
N SER A 18 6.13 15.50 9.55
CA SER A 18 4.87 15.05 10.14
C SER A 18 3.74 15.91 9.57
N LEU A 19 2.84 15.30 8.82
CA LEU A 19 1.73 15.94 8.14
C LEU A 19 0.40 15.45 8.73
N SER A 20 -0.57 16.35 8.89
CA SER A 20 -1.91 16.03 9.38
C SER A 20 -2.97 16.76 8.54
N GLY A 21 -3.96 16.03 8.02
CA GLY A 21 -5.10 16.57 7.26
C GLY A 21 -6.22 17.08 8.19
N GLY A 22 -6.56 16.27 9.19
CA GLY A 22 -7.44 16.65 10.27
C GLY A 22 -8.91 16.32 9.97
N LYS A 23 -9.66 17.24 9.40
CA LYS A 23 -11.08 17.01 9.06
C LYS A 23 -11.33 17.38 7.62
N GLY A 24 -12.15 16.57 6.95
CA GLY A 24 -12.46 16.74 5.54
C GLY A 24 -11.62 15.79 4.71
N ASN A 25 -11.76 15.87 3.39
CA ASN A 25 -11.03 15.01 2.48
C ASN A 25 -9.72 15.71 2.09
N ASP A 26 -8.60 15.17 2.52
CA ASP A 26 -7.28 15.76 2.40
C ASP A 26 -6.39 15.00 1.40
N ALA A 27 -5.40 15.71 0.87
CA ALA A 27 -4.36 15.14 0.02
C ALA A 27 -2.99 15.45 0.62
N LEU A 28 -2.31 14.43 1.13
CA LEU A 28 -1.03 14.54 1.83
C LEU A 28 0.09 13.92 0.97
N ASN A 29 1.20 14.65 0.84
CA ASN A 29 2.40 14.19 0.13
C ASN A 29 3.66 14.49 0.95
N GLY A 30 4.37 13.44 1.38
CA GLY A 30 5.61 13.54 2.18
C GLY A 30 6.83 13.98 1.37
N ASN A 31 6.87 13.59 0.10
CA ASN A 31 7.95 13.83 -0.87
C ASN A 31 9.20 13.00 -0.63
N VAL A 32 10.18 13.51 0.12
CA VAL A 32 11.48 12.84 0.32
C VAL A 32 11.87 12.93 1.78
N GLY A 33 12.11 11.79 2.41
CA GLY A 33 12.37 11.68 3.83
C GLY A 33 11.54 10.55 4.41
N ASN A 34 11.76 10.19 5.68
CA ASN A 34 10.93 9.20 6.36
C ASN A 34 9.81 9.94 7.09
N ASP A 35 8.68 10.07 6.42
CA ASP A 35 7.56 10.91 6.78
C ASP A 35 6.52 10.16 7.63
N THR A 36 5.68 10.91 8.32
CA THR A 36 4.48 10.42 9.00
C THR A 36 3.30 11.26 8.54
N LEU A 37 2.35 10.64 7.85
CA LEU A 37 1.16 11.28 7.30
C LEU A 37 -0.07 10.75 8.05
N ASP A 38 -0.88 11.65 8.60
CA ASP A 38 -2.14 11.35 9.29
C ASP A 38 -3.30 12.04 8.58
N GLY A 39 -4.15 11.28 7.87
CA GLY A 39 -5.31 11.79 7.13
C GLY A 39 -6.33 12.43 8.07
N GLY A 40 -6.81 11.66 9.03
CA GLY A 40 -7.72 12.12 10.07
C GLY A 40 -9.15 11.67 9.82
N ASP A 41 -10.12 12.59 9.88
CA ASP A 41 -11.52 12.30 9.56
C ASP A 41 -11.83 12.72 8.11
N GLY A 42 -12.10 11.78 7.21
CA GLY A 42 -12.48 12.07 5.83
C GLY A 42 -12.08 10.98 4.86
N ASN A 43 -12.27 11.21 3.56
CA ASN A 43 -11.73 10.30 2.54
C ASN A 43 -10.42 10.89 2.04
N ASP A 44 -9.30 10.39 2.54
CA ASP A 44 -8.00 11.01 2.35
C ASP A 44 -7.18 10.32 1.26
N THR A 45 -6.22 11.05 0.68
CA THR A 45 -5.22 10.49 -0.24
C THR A 45 -3.83 10.76 0.31
N LEU A 46 -3.11 9.69 0.63
CA LEU A 46 -1.79 9.74 1.25
C LEU A 46 -0.75 9.18 0.28
N HIS A 47 0.32 9.94 0.04
CA HIS A 47 1.52 9.48 -0.66
C HIS A 47 2.75 9.82 0.19
N GLY A 48 3.47 8.82 0.68
CA GLY A 48 4.71 9.04 1.43
C GLY A 48 5.78 9.68 0.54
N GLY A 49 6.04 9.05 -0.59
CA GLY A 49 7.08 9.49 -1.53
C GLY A 49 8.33 8.65 -1.32
N GLN A 50 9.51 9.21 -1.53
CA GLN A 50 10.77 8.51 -1.37
C GLN A 50 11.20 8.52 0.11
N GLY A 51 11.19 7.36 0.76
CA GLY A 51 11.50 7.28 2.18
C GLY A 51 11.25 5.90 2.73
N ASP A 52 11.12 5.81 4.04
CA ASP A 52 10.40 4.70 4.66
C ASP A 52 9.33 5.36 5.54
N ASP A 53 8.08 5.39 5.05
CA ASP A 53 7.04 6.30 5.57
C ASP A 53 6.00 5.57 6.43
N GLN A 54 5.31 6.32 7.28
CA GLN A 54 4.12 5.86 8.01
C GLN A 54 2.89 6.60 7.51
N LEU A 55 1.90 5.85 7.03
CA LEU A 55 0.67 6.38 6.45
C LEU A 55 -0.53 5.93 7.28
N LEU A 56 -1.12 6.86 8.03
CA LEU A 56 -2.29 6.66 8.85
C LEU A 56 -3.49 7.27 8.12
N GLY A 57 -4.40 6.45 7.58
CA GLY A 57 -5.59 6.95 6.88
C GLY A 57 -6.53 7.68 7.83
N GLY A 58 -6.91 7.01 8.92
CA GLY A 58 -7.80 7.56 9.93
C GLY A 58 -9.20 6.97 9.79
N LYS A 59 -10.23 7.81 9.70
CA LYS A 59 -11.61 7.37 9.44
C LYS A 59 -12.06 7.84 8.08
N GLY A 60 -12.81 6.99 7.39
CA GLY A 60 -13.35 7.24 6.06
C GLY A 60 -12.71 6.31 5.06
N ASN A 61 -12.89 6.58 3.77
CA ASN A 61 -12.38 5.70 2.71
C ASN A 61 -11.13 6.32 2.12
N ASP A 62 -9.98 5.79 2.52
CA ASP A 62 -8.68 6.36 2.26
C ASP A 62 -8.00 5.69 1.06
N THR A 63 -7.11 6.44 0.42
CA THR A 63 -6.30 5.97 -0.70
C THR A 63 -4.82 6.17 -0.39
N TYR A 64 -4.11 5.07 -0.21
CA TYR A 64 -2.67 5.03 -0.06
C TYR A 64 -2.02 4.84 -1.43
N LEU A 65 -1.20 5.79 -1.86
CA LEU A 65 -0.47 5.74 -3.13
C LEU A 65 0.94 5.20 -2.90
N PHE A 66 1.37 4.29 -3.77
CA PHE A 66 2.73 3.72 -3.72
C PHE A 66 3.28 3.47 -5.13
N GLY A 67 4.59 3.64 -5.31
CA GLY A 67 5.29 3.44 -6.57
C GLY A 67 6.72 2.94 -6.39
N ARG A 68 7.41 2.67 -7.50
CA ARG A 68 8.82 2.28 -7.45
C ARG A 68 9.69 3.43 -6.94
N GLY A 69 10.63 3.09 -6.06
CA GLY A 69 11.53 4.05 -5.42
C GLY A 69 10.95 4.73 -4.19
N ASP A 70 9.69 4.44 -3.83
CA ASP A 70 9.08 5.01 -2.62
C ASP A 70 9.70 4.41 -1.35
N GLY A 71 10.30 3.21 -1.42
CA GLY A 71 10.97 2.56 -0.29
C GLY A 71 10.06 1.65 0.52
N ILE A 72 10.22 1.61 1.85
CA ILE A 72 9.46 0.68 2.71
C ILE A 72 8.42 1.46 3.50
N ASP A 73 7.17 1.43 3.03
CA ASP A 73 6.07 2.18 3.63
C ASP A 73 5.21 1.30 4.53
N THR A 74 4.83 1.83 5.68
CA THR A 74 3.87 1.21 6.60
C THR A 74 2.52 1.88 6.49
N VAL A 75 1.51 1.12 6.03
CA VAL A 75 0.11 1.52 6.07
C VAL A 75 -0.49 1.08 7.40
N ILE A 76 -1.07 2.03 8.13
CA ILE A 76 -1.72 1.83 9.42
C ILE A 76 -3.18 2.21 9.26
N ASP A 77 -4.01 1.19 9.11
CA ASP A 77 -5.46 1.35 9.07
C ASP A 77 -6.09 0.96 10.41
N SER A 78 -7.18 1.62 10.77
CA SER A 78 -7.95 1.28 11.97
C SER A 78 -9.41 1.73 11.89
N ASP A 79 -10.00 1.75 10.69
CA ASP A 79 -11.39 2.17 10.56
C ASP A 79 -12.40 1.01 10.70
N SER A 80 -13.34 1.20 11.63
CA SER A 80 -14.47 0.29 11.86
C SER A 80 -15.79 0.84 11.35
N THR A 81 -15.78 1.97 10.63
CA THR A 81 -16.98 2.59 10.08
C THR A 81 -17.68 1.66 9.08
N TRP A 82 -19.00 1.83 8.98
CA TRP A 82 -19.81 1.01 8.10
C TRP A 82 -19.55 1.38 6.63
N LEU A 83 -19.36 0.36 5.79
CA LEU A 83 -19.00 0.50 4.37
C LEU A 83 -17.60 1.08 4.12
N ASN A 84 -16.69 0.93 5.09
CA ASN A 84 -15.28 1.20 4.87
C ASN A 84 -14.74 0.54 3.58
N SER A 85 -13.90 1.26 2.86
CA SER A 85 -13.42 0.88 1.53
C SER A 85 -12.10 1.57 1.17
N ASP A 86 -11.05 1.27 1.92
CA ASP A 86 -9.71 1.74 1.70
C ASP A 86 -9.03 1.05 0.51
N VAL A 87 -8.08 1.77 -0.07
CA VAL A 87 -7.39 1.35 -1.29
C VAL A 87 -5.90 1.60 -1.17
N LEU A 88 -5.10 0.55 -1.30
CA LEU A 88 -3.70 0.69 -1.71
C LEU A 88 -3.65 0.72 -3.24
N LYS A 89 -3.19 1.83 -3.82
CA LYS A 89 -3.11 2.03 -5.26
C LYS A 89 -1.67 2.16 -5.72
N LEU A 90 -1.27 1.24 -6.59
CA LEU A 90 0.07 1.16 -7.14
C LEU A 90 0.16 1.95 -8.44
N SER A 91 1.02 2.96 -8.48
CA SER A 91 1.09 3.93 -9.58
C SER A 91 1.74 3.34 -10.84
N ASP A 92 2.80 2.56 -10.69
CA ASP A 92 3.61 2.04 -11.79
C ASP A 92 4.01 0.57 -11.64
N ILE A 93 3.40 -0.14 -10.68
CA ILE A 93 3.67 -1.55 -10.38
C ILE A 93 2.48 -2.43 -10.79
N THR A 94 2.73 -3.38 -11.70
CA THR A 94 1.70 -4.30 -12.20
C THR A 94 1.49 -5.50 -11.27
N SER A 95 0.36 -6.20 -11.44
CA SER A 95 0.00 -7.36 -10.60
C SER A 95 1.01 -8.51 -10.63
N LYS A 96 1.92 -8.56 -11.62
CA LYS A 96 2.94 -9.61 -11.79
C LYS A 96 4.28 -9.25 -11.15
N GLN A 97 4.41 -8.04 -10.63
CA GLN A 97 5.65 -7.51 -10.06
C GLN A 97 5.60 -7.48 -8.53
N LEU A 98 4.58 -8.11 -7.94
CA LEU A 98 4.31 -8.12 -6.51
C LEU A 98 4.53 -9.51 -5.95
N TRP A 99 5.13 -9.55 -4.77
CA TRP A 99 5.20 -10.73 -3.92
C TRP A 99 4.46 -10.45 -2.61
N PHE A 100 3.65 -11.38 -2.14
CA PHE A 100 2.82 -11.24 -0.95
C PHE A 100 3.28 -12.26 0.08
N SER A 101 3.56 -11.79 1.28
CA SER A 101 3.94 -12.65 2.40
C SER A 101 3.30 -12.19 3.70
N GLN A 102 3.21 -13.11 4.66
CA GLN A 102 2.78 -12.80 6.02
C GLN A 102 4.00 -12.86 6.94
N SER A 103 4.17 -11.84 7.77
CA SER A 103 5.15 -11.84 8.85
C SER A 103 4.45 -11.41 10.14
N GLY A 104 4.38 -12.31 11.13
CA GLY A 104 3.58 -12.06 12.32
C GLY A 104 2.12 -11.74 11.98
N ASN A 105 1.67 -10.54 12.37
CA ASN A 105 0.32 -10.05 12.10
C ASN A 105 0.24 -9.14 10.86
N ASP A 106 1.36 -8.88 10.20
CA ASP A 106 1.46 -7.90 9.13
C ASP A 106 1.41 -8.59 7.76
N LEU A 107 0.81 -7.89 6.79
CA LEU A 107 0.89 -8.24 5.39
C LEU A 107 2.05 -7.48 4.76
N HIS A 108 2.97 -8.20 4.14
CA HIS A 108 4.11 -7.64 3.42
C HIS A 108 3.86 -7.79 1.92
N ILE A 109 4.03 -6.70 1.18
CA ILE A 109 3.83 -6.61 -0.27
C ILE A 109 5.11 -6.08 -0.91
N ASP A 110 6.01 -6.99 -1.28
CA ASP A 110 7.29 -6.63 -1.90
C ASP A 110 7.13 -6.33 -3.40
N VAL A 111 7.86 -5.32 -3.87
CA VAL A 111 8.06 -5.09 -5.30
C VAL A 111 9.27 -5.87 -5.79
N ILE A 112 9.00 -6.91 -6.59
CA ILE A 112 10.00 -7.87 -7.05
C ILE A 112 11.15 -7.17 -7.75
N GLY A 113 12.37 -7.46 -7.30
CA GLY A 113 13.62 -6.93 -7.84
C GLY A 113 14.06 -5.59 -7.27
N THR A 114 13.41 -5.10 -6.22
CA THR A 114 13.72 -3.83 -5.55
C THR A 114 13.76 -3.99 -4.03
N ARG A 115 14.02 -2.88 -3.32
CA ARG A 115 13.81 -2.75 -1.87
C ARG A 115 12.39 -2.27 -1.54
N ASP A 116 11.62 -1.87 -2.54
CA ASP A 116 10.33 -1.21 -2.31
C ASP A 116 9.32 -2.24 -1.77
N GLU A 117 8.61 -1.84 -0.73
CA GLU A 117 7.71 -2.71 0.02
C GLU A 117 6.59 -1.89 0.65
N VAL A 118 5.38 -2.43 0.65
CA VAL A 118 4.30 -1.93 1.51
C VAL A 118 4.00 -2.95 2.60
N VAL A 119 4.09 -2.51 3.85
CA VAL A 119 3.67 -3.27 5.03
C VAL A 119 2.31 -2.75 5.46
N VAL A 120 1.28 -3.59 5.42
CA VAL A 120 -0.02 -3.28 6.03
C VAL A 120 -0.04 -3.86 7.43
N GLN A 121 0.09 -2.97 8.42
CA GLN A 121 0.24 -3.34 9.81
C GLN A 121 -1.04 -3.99 10.34
N ASN A 122 -0.90 -5.06 11.13
CA ASN A 122 -1.99 -5.75 11.81
C ASN A 122 -3.07 -6.37 10.89
N TRP A 123 -2.79 -6.52 9.58
CA TRP A 123 -3.70 -7.14 8.60
C TRP A 123 -4.35 -8.45 9.08
N TYR A 124 -3.57 -9.30 9.76
CA TYR A 124 -4.01 -10.60 10.25
C TYR A 124 -4.57 -10.57 11.68
N ALA A 125 -4.41 -9.46 12.40
CA ALA A 125 -4.90 -9.28 13.77
C ALA A 125 -6.30 -8.66 13.81
N ASP A 126 -6.57 -7.66 12.97
CA ASP A 126 -7.86 -6.98 12.89
C ASP A 126 -8.29 -6.82 11.43
N LYS A 127 -9.56 -7.12 11.14
CA LYS A 127 -10.14 -6.89 9.82
C LYS A 127 -10.27 -5.40 9.49
N ASN A 128 -10.36 -4.55 10.50
CA ASN A 128 -10.43 -3.09 10.37
C ASN A 128 -9.04 -2.47 10.14
N ALA A 129 -7.97 -3.27 10.25
CA ALA A 129 -6.60 -2.84 9.95
C ALA A 129 -6.17 -3.24 8.52
N ARG A 130 -7.13 -3.52 7.64
CA ARG A 130 -6.89 -3.97 6.27
C ARG A 130 -7.33 -2.89 5.32
N VAL A 131 -6.57 -2.70 4.24
CA VAL A 131 -7.14 -2.09 3.04
C VAL A 131 -8.09 -3.06 2.34
N GLU A 132 -9.28 -2.62 1.96
CA GLU A 132 -10.26 -3.50 1.30
C GLU A 132 -9.80 -3.95 -0.09
N ARG A 133 -9.02 -3.11 -0.78
CA ARG A 133 -8.55 -3.38 -2.14
C ARG A 133 -7.12 -2.93 -2.37
N ILE A 134 -6.42 -3.70 -3.20
CA ILE A 134 -5.13 -3.36 -3.76
C ILE A 134 -5.31 -3.25 -5.28
N VAL A 135 -5.00 -2.09 -5.84
CA VAL A 135 -5.17 -1.79 -7.27
C VAL A 135 -3.80 -1.67 -7.91
N ALA A 136 -3.48 -2.59 -8.81
CA ALA A 136 -2.23 -2.59 -9.57
C ALA A 136 -2.30 -1.66 -10.79
N SER A 137 -1.14 -1.24 -11.30
CA SER A 137 -1.04 -0.30 -12.44
C SER A 137 -1.55 -0.89 -13.76
N ASP A 138 -1.65 -2.22 -13.87
CA ASP A 138 -2.27 -2.91 -15.01
C ASP A 138 -3.80 -3.00 -14.91
N GLY A 139 -4.41 -2.25 -13.97
CA GLY A 139 -5.85 -2.13 -13.78
C GLY A 139 -6.48 -3.27 -13.00
N LYS A 140 -5.69 -4.28 -12.59
CA LYS A 140 -6.20 -5.41 -11.83
C LYS A 140 -6.41 -5.04 -10.37
N THR A 141 -7.49 -5.58 -9.80
CA THR A 141 -7.84 -5.37 -8.40
C THR A 141 -7.76 -6.69 -7.62
N LEU A 142 -7.09 -6.66 -6.47
CA LEU A 142 -7.10 -7.72 -5.48
C LEU A 142 -7.93 -7.26 -4.29
N THR A 143 -8.96 -8.00 -3.92
CA THR A 143 -9.74 -7.70 -2.70
C THR A 143 -9.10 -8.34 -1.48
N ALA A 144 -9.30 -7.76 -0.30
CA ALA A 144 -8.80 -8.30 0.97
C ALA A 144 -9.16 -9.79 1.17
N ALA A 145 -10.36 -10.19 0.75
CA ALA A 145 -10.83 -11.58 0.81
C ALA A 145 -9.99 -12.57 -0.02
N LYS A 146 -9.25 -12.09 -1.03
CA LYS A 146 -8.43 -12.90 -1.93
C LYS A 146 -6.92 -12.80 -1.64
N VAL A 147 -6.48 -11.88 -0.77
CA VAL A 147 -5.06 -11.74 -0.41
C VAL A 147 -4.49 -13.04 0.14
N GLN A 148 -5.23 -13.77 0.98
CA GLN A 148 -4.75 -15.05 1.53
C GLN A 148 -4.46 -16.09 0.45
N ASN A 149 -5.16 -16.05 -0.69
CA ASN A 149 -4.88 -16.97 -1.80
C ASN A 149 -3.49 -16.70 -2.38
N LEU A 150 -3.09 -15.44 -2.52
CA LEU A 150 -1.76 -15.07 -3.00
C LEU A 150 -0.69 -15.44 -1.98
N VAL A 151 -0.90 -15.13 -0.70
CA VAL A 151 0.07 -15.47 0.36
C VAL A 151 0.30 -16.98 0.43
N ASN A 152 -0.75 -17.80 0.43
CA ASN A 152 -0.63 -19.26 0.43
C ASN A 152 0.04 -19.79 -0.86
N ALA A 153 -0.29 -19.18 -1.99
CA ALA A 153 0.31 -19.55 -3.28
C ALA A 153 1.81 -19.25 -3.28
N MET A 154 2.20 -18.05 -2.86
CA MET A 154 3.59 -17.58 -2.85
C MET A 154 4.44 -18.26 -1.78
N SER A 155 3.88 -18.63 -0.63
CA SER A 155 4.58 -19.43 0.38
C SER A 155 4.86 -20.88 -0.05
N SER A 156 4.25 -21.35 -1.15
CA SER A 156 4.40 -22.73 -1.63
C SER A 156 5.60 -22.96 -2.56
N PHE A 157 6.33 -21.91 -2.93
CA PHE A 157 7.51 -21.99 -3.78
C PHE A 157 8.56 -20.92 -3.40
N ALA A 158 9.74 -20.99 -3.99
CA ALA A 158 10.84 -20.08 -3.65
C ALA A 158 10.48 -18.63 -4.04
N PRO A 159 10.84 -17.63 -3.20
CA PRO A 159 10.69 -16.24 -3.56
C PRO A 159 11.53 -15.90 -4.81
N PRO A 160 11.20 -14.82 -5.53
CA PRO A 160 11.90 -14.44 -6.75
C PRO A 160 13.39 -14.24 -6.49
N ALA A 161 14.21 -14.85 -7.34
CA ALA A 161 15.66 -14.76 -7.23
C ALA A 161 16.13 -13.32 -7.52
N GLN A 162 17.30 -12.96 -6.98
CA GLN A 162 17.91 -11.66 -7.24
C GLN A 162 18.02 -11.39 -8.75
N GLY A 163 17.57 -10.21 -9.18
CA GLY A 163 17.57 -9.79 -10.59
C GLY A 163 16.29 -10.13 -11.37
N GLN A 164 15.34 -10.87 -10.80
CA GLN A 164 13.99 -10.97 -11.34
C GLN A 164 13.20 -9.70 -11.03
N THR A 165 12.31 -9.28 -11.93
CA THR A 165 11.42 -8.12 -11.75
C THR A 165 9.94 -8.49 -11.84
N ASN A 166 9.64 -9.78 -11.97
CA ASN A 166 8.30 -10.34 -12.10
C ASN A 166 8.26 -11.68 -11.36
N LEU A 167 7.05 -12.21 -11.15
CA LEU A 167 6.83 -13.54 -10.61
C LEU A 167 7.70 -14.60 -11.35
N PRO A 168 8.24 -15.61 -10.63
CA PRO A 168 9.19 -16.56 -11.20
C PRO A 168 8.60 -17.34 -12.38
N SER A 169 9.39 -17.52 -13.45
CA SER A 169 8.94 -18.23 -14.65
C SER A 169 8.67 -19.73 -14.45
N ASP A 170 9.24 -20.29 -13.38
CA ASP A 170 9.08 -21.67 -12.93
C ASP A 170 7.93 -21.87 -11.94
N THR A 171 7.08 -20.85 -11.74
CA THR A 171 5.86 -20.96 -10.91
C THR A 171 5.00 -22.13 -11.38
N PRO A 172 4.63 -23.08 -10.49
CA PRO A 172 3.79 -24.22 -10.86
C PRO A 172 2.45 -23.78 -11.48
N ALA A 173 1.97 -24.52 -12.49
CA ALA A 173 0.75 -24.14 -13.23
C ALA A 173 -0.51 -24.00 -12.33
N SER A 174 -0.63 -24.82 -11.28
CA SER A 174 -1.70 -24.72 -10.28
C SER A 174 -1.64 -23.40 -9.51
N VAL A 175 -0.44 -22.98 -9.12
CA VAL A 175 -0.16 -21.73 -8.40
C VAL A 175 -0.43 -20.53 -9.31
N THR A 176 0.06 -20.56 -10.55
CA THR A 176 -0.20 -19.53 -11.56
C THR A 176 -1.70 -19.29 -11.77
N LYS A 177 -2.50 -20.37 -11.77
CA LYS A 177 -3.97 -20.26 -11.89
C LYS A 177 -4.61 -19.56 -10.68
N VAL A 178 -4.15 -19.88 -9.46
CA VAL A 178 -4.61 -19.22 -8.22
C VAL A 178 -4.24 -17.74 -8.22
N ILE A 179 -3.01 -17.41 -8.62
CA ILE A 179 -2.57 -16.02 -8.73
C ILE A 179 -3.46 -15.27 -9.73
N ALA A 180 -3.65 -15.82 -10.93
CA ALA A 180 -4.45 -15.18 -11.97
C ALA A 180 -5.93 -14.98 -11.57
N SER A 181 -6.56 -15.95 -10.89
CA SER A 181 -7.96 -15.83 -10.46
C SER A 181 -8.17 -14.96 -9.22
N SER A 182 -7.10 -14.65 -8.50
CA SER A 182 -7.15 -13.79 -7.33
C SER A 182 -7.30 -12.32 -7.73
N TRP A 183 -6.64 -11.92 -8.81
CA TRP A 183 -6.81 -10.62 -9.44
C TRP A 183 -8.07 -10.59 -10.32
N VAL A 184 -8.87 -9.52 -10.21
CA VAL A 184 -10.10 -9.28 -11.01
C VAL A 184 -9.93 -8.05 -11.89
#